data_AF-A0A835M6B8-F1
#
_entry.id   AF-A0A835M6B8-F1
#
_cell.length_a   1.000
_cell.length_b   1.000
_cell.length_c   1.000
_cell.angle_alpha   90.00
_cell.angle_beta   90.00
_cell.angle_gamma   90.00
#
_symmetry.space_group_name_H-M   'P 1'
#
loop_
_entity.id
_entity.type
_entity.pdbx_description
1 polymer ?
#
loop_
_entity_poly.entity_id
_entity_poly.type
_entity_poly.pdbx_seq_one_letter_code
_entity_poly.pdbx_strand_id
1 'polypeptide(L)'
;MPIVSHGVILVATVNSIGAVFQLVYVILFIVYAEKAKKVKMTGFLLAVFGVFAIIVIVSLKVLDNHMRQMFVVCLSVVSLISMFASPLFIIKLVVRTRSIEFMPFYLSLSTFLMSISFFVYGVLKEDGFIFVPNGIGTLLGVAQLSLFAFYSRTCREDRREALIASYA
;
A
#
# COMPACT_ATOMS: atom_id res chain seq x y z
N MET A 1 0.74 32.73 -2.36
CA MET A 1 1.48 31.46 -2.21
C MET A 1 0.48 30.31 -2.38
N PRO A 2 0.40 29.61 -3.52
CA PRO A 2 -0.60 28.56 -3.69
C PRO A 2 0.09 27.20 -3.52
N ILE A 3 0.43 26.80 -2.29
CA ILE A 3 1.19 25.55 -2.10
C ILE A 3 0.35 24.38 -1.61
N VAL A 4 -0.79 24.56 -0.94
CA VAL A 4 -1.67 23.41 -0.64
C VAL A 4 -3.11 23.87 -0.57
N SER A 5 -3.96 23.34 -1.46
CA SER A 5 -5.42 23.46 -1.30
C SER A 5 -5.78 22.77 0.03
N HIS A 6 -6.57 23.42 0.90
CA HIS A 6 -6.80 22.94 2.27
C HIS A 6 -7.38 21.51 2.35
N GLY A 7 -7.92 20.98 1.25
CA GLY A 7 -8.40 19.60 1.14
C GLY A 7 -7.33 18.50 1.08
N VAL A 8 -6.06 18.82 0.76
CA VAL A 8 -5.02 17.79 0.55
C VAL A 8 -4.12 17.59 1.78
N ILE A 9 -4.30 18.40 2.83
CA ILE A 9 -3.44 18.41 4.03
C ILE A 9 -3.50 17.06 4.77
N LEU A 10 -4.69 16.48 4.93
CA LEU A 10 -4.86 15.21 5.65
C LEU A 10 -4.11 14.06 4.93
N VAL A 11 -4.29 13.98 3.62
CA VAL A 11 -3.59 13.00 2.77
C VAL A 11 -2.08 13.23 2.83
N ALA A 12 -1.62 14.49 2.77
CA ALA A 12 -0.20 14.83 2.87
C ALA A 12 0.40 14.40 4.22
N THR A 13 -0.26 14.70 5.35
CA THR A 13 0.25 14.34 6.68
C THR A 13 0.42 12.84 6.87
N VAL A 14 -0.58 12.03 6.49
CA VAL A 14 -0.50 10.56 6.62
C VAL A 14 0.59 9.99 5.72
N ASN A 15 0.70 10.48 4.48
CA ASN A 15 1.77 10.07 3.58
C ASN A 15 3.16 10.51 4.08
N SER A 16 3.31 11.69 4.66
CA SER A 16 4.58 12.15 5.25
C SER A 16 5.00 11.28 6.43
N ILE A 17 4.08 10.93 7.32
CA ILE A 17 4.35 10.01 8.43
C ILE A 17 4.77 8.65 7.88
N GLY A 18 4.02 8.10 6.91
CA GLY A 18 4.35 6.84 6.23
C GLY A 18 5.73 6.86 5.57
N ALA A 19 6.09 7.95 4.91
CA ALA A 19 7.40 8.12 4.29
C ALA A 19 8.53 8.09 5.33
N VAL A 20 8.35 8.71 6.50
CA VAL A 20 9.33 8.66 7.60
C VAL A 20 9.50 7.23 8.11
N PHE A 21 8.39 6.51 8.38
CA PHE A 21 8.46 5.10 8.79
C PHE A 21 9.18 4.25 7.74
N GLN A 22 8.83 4.42 6.47
CA GLN A 22 9.42 3.65 5.39
C GLN A 22 10.93 3.94 5.23
N LEU A 23 11.34 5.20 5.40
CA LEU A 23 12.74 5.59 5.38
C LEU A 23 13.52 4.98 6.56
N VAL A 24 12.96 5.00 7.77
CA VAL A 24 13.55 4.33 8.94
C VAL A 24 13.68 2.82 8.70
N TYR A 25 12.64 2.16 8.19
CA TYR A 25 12.67 0.74 7.85
C TYR A 25 13.75 0.40 6.83
N VAL A 26 13.88 1.21 5.77
CA VAL A 26 14.92 1.03 4.75
C VAL A 26 16.31 1.24 5.33
N ILE A 27 16.52 2.26 6.17
CA ILE A 27 17.80 2.49 6.83
C ILE A 27 18.18 1.30 7.70
N LEU A 28 17.27 0.82 8.55
CA LEU A 28 17.51 -0.35 9.39
C LEU A 28 17.82 -1.58 8.53
N PHE A 29 17.03 -1.85 7.49
CA PHE A 29 17.29 -2.97 6.58
C PHE A 29 18.67 -2.86 5.95
N ILE A 30 19.03 -1.67 5.43
CA ILE A 30 20.35 -1.45 4.85
C ILE A 30 21.40 -1.75 5.91
N VAL A 31 21.33 -1.16 7.12
CA VAL A 31 22.34 -1.34 8.19
C VAL A 31 22.57 -2.82 8.54
N TYR A 32 21.49 -3.60 8.69
CA TYR A 32 21.55 -5.00 9.11
C TYR A 32 21.67 -6.01 7.96
N ALA A 33 21.56 -5.60 6.69
CA ALA A 33 21.68 -6.50 5.54
C ALA A 33 23.14 -6.88 5.21
N GLU A 34 23.30 -8.07 4.62
CA GLU A 34 24.56 -8.56 4.05
C GLU A 34 25.12 -7.59 2.99
N LYS A 35 26.46 -7.51 2.88
CA LYS A 35 27.15 -6.53 2.01
C LYS A 35 26.65 -6.50 0.56
N ALA A 36 26.35 -7.66 -0.02
CA ALA A 36 25.82 -7.76 -1.39
C ALA A 36 24.40 -7.17 -1.53
N LYS A 37 23.51 -7.43 -0.55
CA LYS A 37 22.16 -6.87 -0.53
C LYS A 37 22.16 -5.39 -0.18
N LYS A 38 23.07 -4.93 0.68
CA LYS A 38 23.33 -3.52 1.02
C LYS A 38 23.55 -2.68 -0.24
N VAL A 39 24.53 -3.04 -1.07
CA VAL A 39 24.87 -2.25 -2.27
C VAL A 39 23.70 -2.20 -3.25
N LYS A 40 23.03 -3.34 -3.47
CA LYS A 40 21.86 -3.40 -4.35
C LYS A 40 20.71 -2.52 -3.84
N MET A 41 20.38 -2.60 -2.54
CA MET A 41 19.31 -1.80 -1.95
C MET A 41 19.62 -0.31 -1.91
N THR A 42 20.85 0.08 -1.55
CA THR A 42 21.27 1.48 -1.58
C THR A 42 21.22 2.03 -3.00
N GLY A 43 21.60 1.23 -4.01
CA GLY A 43 21.46 1.59 -5.42
C GLY A 43 20.00 1.82 -5.84
N PHE A 44 19.08 0.93 -5.46
CA PHE A 44 17.65 1.12 -5.70
C PHE A 44 17.11 2.37 -5.00
N LEU A 45 17.51 2.64 -3.75
CA LEU A 45 17.08 3.81 -3.00
C LEU A 45 17.52 5.11 -3.71
N LEU A 46 18.81 5.19 -4.10
CA LEU A 46 19.34 6.31 -4.87
C LEU A 46 18.61 6.48 -6.20
N ALA A 47 18.30 5.39 -6.90
CA ALA A 47 17.54 5.44 -8.15
C ALA A 47 16.12 6.00 -7.92
N VAL A 48 15.42 5.59 -6.86
CA VAL A 48 14.08 6.11 -6.52
C VAL A 48 14.14 7.60 -6.22
N PHE A 49 15.08 8.05 -5.37
CA PHE A 49 15.26 9.48 -5.10
C PHE A 49 15.67 10.27 -6.35
N GLY A 50 16.52 9.70 -7.21
CA GLY A 50 16.92 10.31 -8.47
C GLY A 50 15.75 10.48 -9.43
N VAL A 51 14.95 9.44 -9.64
CA VAL A 51 13.73 9.50 -10.47
C VAL A 51 12.75 10.51 -9.89
N PHE A 52 12.53 10.51 -8.58
CA PHE A 52 11.67 11.49 -7.92
C PHE A 52 12.16 12.93 -8.13
N ALA A 53 13.46 13.19 -7.96
CA ALA A 53 14.05 14.50 -8.20
C ALA A 53 13.91 14.93 -9.67
N ILE A 54 14.10 14.02 -10.62
CA ILE A 54 13.89 14.29 -12.05
C ILE A 54 12.43 14.66 -12.31
N ILE A 55 11.47 13.90 -11.79
CA ILE A 55 10.03 14.19 -11.95
C ILE A 55 9.69 15.58 -11.41
N VAL A 56 10.23 15.96 -10.24
CA VAL A 56 10.04 17.28 -9.64
C VAL A 56 10.65 18.38 -10.50
N ILE A 57 11.89 18.23 -10.96
CA ILE A 57 12.58 19.23 -11.79
C ILE A 57 11.85 19.40 -13.12
N VAL A 58 11.51 18.31 -13.81
CA VAL A 58 10.78 18.34 -15.09
C VAL A 58 9.40 18.96 -14.89
N SER A 59 8.68 18.59 -13.82
CA SER A 59 7.39 19.19 -13.49
C SER A 59 7.47 20.69 -13.26
N LEU A 60 8.50 21.18 -12.55
CA LEU A 60 8.64 22.60 -12.24
C LEU A 60 9.20 23.45 -13.38
N LYS A 61 10.03 22.86 -14.25
CA LYS A 61 10.77 23.60 -15.29
C LYS A 61 10.20 23.46 -16.70
N VAL A 62 9.46 22.39 -17.00
CA VAL A 62 9.08 22.05 -18.38
C VAL A 62 7.56 22.09 -18.60
N LEU A 63 6.75 21.84 -17.56
CA LEU A 63 5.30 21.67 -17.70
C LEU A 63 4.49 22.87 -17.18
N ASP A 64 3.60 23.39 -18.03
CA ASP A 64 2.54 24.33 -17.63
C ASP A 64 1.65 23.77 -16.51
N ASN A 65 1.02 24.66 -15.73
CA ASN A 65 0.27 24.27 -14.52
C ASN A 65 -0.76 23.14 -14.75
N HIS A 66 -1.48 23.14 -15.89
CA HIS A 66 -2.48 22.13 -16.22
C HIS A 66 -1.86 20.79 -16.67
N MET A 67 -0.83 20.84 -17.52
CA MET A 67 -0.13 19.63 -17.99
C MET A 67 0.68 18.96 -16.88
N ARG A 68 1.25 19.74 -15.97
CA ARG A 68 1.95 19.25 -14.77
C ARG A 68 1.01 18.42 -13.89
N GLN A 69 -0.20 18.92 -13.66
CA GLN A 69 -1.17 18.23 -12.82
C GLN A 69 -1.59 16.90 -13.45
N MET A 70 -1.90 16.86 -14.74
CA MET A 70 -2.25 15.61 -15.43
C MET A 70 -1.10 14.58 -15.42
N PHE A 71 0.15 15.02 -15.62
CA PHE A 71 1.29 14.13 -15.63
C PHE A 71 1.57 13.51 -14.25
N VAL A 72 1.58 14.33 -13.20
CA VAL A 72 1.77 13.87 -11.82
C VAL A 72 0.63 12.93 -11.40
N VAL A 73 -0.60 13.25 -11.78
CA VAL A 73 -1.77 12.39 -11.56
C VAL A 73 -1.60 11.04 -12.24
N CYS A 74 -1.23 11.01 -13.52
CA CYS A 74 -1.06 9.77 -14.27
C CYS A 74 0.02 8.88 -13.64
N LEU A 75 1.18 9.46 -13.31
CA LEU A 75 2.24 8.76 -12.59
C LEU A 75 1.77 8.24 -11.24
N SER A 76 1.03 9.05 -10.48
CA SER A 76 0.49 8.64 -9.18
C SER A 76 -0.47 7.47 -9.31
N VAL A 77 -1.36 7.48 -10.31
CA VAL A 77 -2.29 6.38 -10.59
C VAL A 77 -1.53 5.11 -10.98
N VAL A 78 -0.52 5.19 -11.85
CA VAL A 78 0.31 4.04 -12.23
C VAL A 78 1.06 3.48 -11.03
N SER A 79 1.64 4.33 -10.18
CA SER A 79 2.30 3.91 -8.94
C SER A 79 1.33 3.26 -7.95
N LEU A 80 0.11 3.80 -7.82
CA LEU A 80 -0.94 3.23 -6.97
C LEU A 80 -1.35 1.83 -7.45
N ILE A 81 -1.59 1.67 -8.76
CA ILE A 81 -1.89 0.37 -9.36
C ILE A 81 -0.74 -0.62 -9.13
N SER A 82 0.50 -0.18 -9.29
CA SER A 82 1.69 -1.00 -9.01
C SER A 82 1.74 -1.44 -7.53
N MET A 83 1.38 -0.56 -6.60
CA MET A 83 1.34 -0.89 -5.18
C MET A 83 0.32 -1.98 -4.85
N PHE A 84 -0.78 -2.07 -5.61
CA PHE A 84 -1.77 -3.15 -5.48
C PHE A 84 -1.24 -4.53 -5.90
N ALA A 85 -0.10 -4.63 -6.59
CA ALA A 85 0.52 -5.92 -6.88
C ALA A 85 0.91 -6.68 -5.59
N SER A 86 1.32 -5.96 -4.53
CA SER A 86 1.69 -6.55 -3.24
C SER A 86 0.52 -7.27 -2.55
N PRO A 87 -0.64 -6.63 -2.27
CA PRO A 87 -1.79 -7.30 -1.67
C PRO A 87 -2.33 -8.43 -2.56
N LEU A 88 -2.29 -8.29 -3.88
CA LEU A 88 -2.67 -9.36 -4.82
C LEU A 88 -1.74 -10.58 -4.74
N PHE A 89 -0.44 -10.35 -4.60
CA PHE A 89 0.55 -11.40 -4.41
C PHE A 89 0.30 -12.16 -3.09
N ILE A 90 -0.01 -11.46 -2.01
CA ILE A 90 -0.37 -12.09 -0.73
C ILE A 90 -1.64 -12.95 -0.87
N ILE A 91 -2.69 -12.46 -1.53
CA ILE A 91 -3.89 -13.25 -1.83
C ILE A 91 -3.51 -14.54 -2.56
N LYS A 92 -2.70 -14.45 -3.63
CA LYS A 92 -2.24 -15.61 -4.39
C LYS A 92 -1.39 -16.56 -3.54
N LEU A 93 -0.57 -16.03 -2.64
CA LEU A 93 0.25 -16.81 -1.71
C LEU A 93 -0.61 -17.56 -0.69
N VAL A 94 -1.62 -16.91 -0.09
CA VAL A 94 -2.57 -17.54 0.84
C VAL A 94 -3.34 -18.66 0.16
N VAL A 95 -3.84 -18.43 -1.05
CA VAL A 95 -4.54 -19.46 -1.84
C VAL A 95 -3.63 -20.67 -2.12
N ARG A 96 -2.34 -20.43 -2.42
CA ARG A 96 -1.37 -21.50 -2.74
C ARG A 96 -0.90 -22.25 -1.49
N THR A 97 -0.60 -21.54 -0.41
CA THR A 97 -0.05 -22.11 0.82
C THR A 97 -1.12 -22.67 1.74
N ARG A 98 -2.40 -22.35 1.48
CA ARG A 98 -3.54 -22.63 2.35
C ARG A 98 -3.35 -22.17 3.81
N SER A 99 -2.42 -21.25 4.05
CA SER A 99 -2.08 -20.76 5.37
C SER A 99 -2.29 -19.26 5.45
N ILE A 100 -2.99 -18.84 6.49
CA ILE A 100 -3.24 -17.45 6.88
C ILE A 100 -2.09 -16.85 7.72
N GLU A 101 -1.04 -17.63 7.97
CA GLU A 101 0.13 -17.22 8.77
C GLU A 101 0.86 -16.01 8.17
N PHE A 102 0.82 -15.86 6.84
CA PHE A 102 1.46 -14.75 6.12
C PHE A 102 0.59 -13.48 6.04
N MET A 103 -0.61 -13.48 6.64
CA MET A 103 -1.55 -12.36 6.53
C MET A 103 -2.24 -12.03 7.87
N PRO A 104 -1.64 -11.15 8.69
CA PRO A 104 -2.24 -10.77 9.97
C PRO A 104 -3.58 -10.05 9.75
N PHE A 105 -4.66 -10.60 10.29
CA PHE A 105 -6.03 -10.07 10.21
C PHE A 105 -6.09 -8.57 10.53
N TYR A 106 -5.40 -8.15 11.59
CA TYR A 106 -5.37 -6.76 12.03
C TYR A 106 -4.80 -5.80 10.98
N LEU A 107 -3.84 -6.26 10.18
CA LEU A 107 -3.22 -5.45 9.14
C LEU A 107 -4.15 -5.27 7.93
N SER A 108 -4.86 -6.34 7.55
CA SER A 108 -5.91 -6.28 6.53
C SER A 108 -7.08 -5.39 6.96
N LEU A 109 -7.58 -5.56 8.20
CA LEU A 109 -8.64 -4.74 8.77
C LEU A 109 -8.24 -3.26 8.87
N SER A 110 -7.03 -2.96 9.34
CA SER A 110 -6.54 -1.59 9.45
C SER A 110 -6.41 -0.93 8.08
N THR A 111 -5.90 -1.66 7.08
CA THR A 111 -5.79 -1.17 5.70
C THR A 111 -7.18 -0.91 5.10
N PHE A 112 -8.14 -1.81 5.32
CA PHE A 112 -9.52 -1.63 4.89
C PHE A 112 -10.17 -0.39 5.53
N LEU A 113 -10.06 -0.23 6.86
CA LEU A 113 -10.60 0.92 7.58
C LEU A 113 -9.95 2.23 7.13
N MET A 114 -8.64 2.22 6.87
CA MET A 114 -7.92 3.36 6.32
C MET A 114 -8.44 3.72 4.92
N SER A 115 -8.52 2.74 4.01
CA SER A 115 -9.00 2.95 2.64
C SER A 115 -10.45 3.42 2.58
N ILE A 116 -11.36 2.84 3.39
CA ILE A 116 -12.76 3.28 3.38
C ILE A 116 -12.92 4.68 3.98
N SER A 117 -12.13 5.04 4.99
CA SER A 117 -12.13 6.39 5.56
C SER A 117 -11.67 7.43 4.54
N PHE A 118 -10.59 7.15 3.79
CA PHE A 118 -10.14 8.03 2.72
C PHE A 118 -11.05 8.03 1.49
N PHE A 119 -11.73 6.92 1.21
CA PHE A 119 -12.75 6.85 0.16
C PHE A 119 -13.91 7.78 0.49
N VAL A 120 -14.49 7.67 1.69
CA VAL A 120 -15.56 8.56 2.16
C VAL A 120 -15.09 10.01 2.19
N TYR A 121 -13.87 10.28 2.65
CA TYR A 121 -13.27 11.61 2.61
C TYR A 121 -13.18 12.18 1.19
N GLY A 122 -12.73 11.37 0.22
CA GLY A 122 -12.64 11.76 -1.18
C GLY A 122 -14.01 12.03 -1.82
N VAL A 123 -15.02 11.22 -1.48
CA VAL A 123 -16.41 11.42 -1.93
C VAL A 123 -16.98 12.72 -1.37
N LEU A 124 -16.80 12.99 -0.07
CA LEU A 124 -17.29 14.22 0.57
C LEU A 124 -16.60 15.49 0.04
N LYS A 125 -15.37 15.37 -0.44
CA LYS A 125 -14.61 16.46 -1.06
C LYS A 125 -14.77 16.56 -2.57
N GLU A 126 -15.54 15.66 -3.19
CA GLU A 126 -15.67 15.50 -4.64
C GLU A 126 -14.31 15.43 -5.36
N ASP A 127 -13.29 14.91 -4.68
CA ASP A 127 -11.93 14.83 -5.20
C ASP A 127 -11.67 13.45 -5.82
N GLY A 128 -11.75 13.42 -7.15
CA GLY A 128 -11.46 12.25 -7.99
C GLY A 128 -10.12 11.58 -7.69
N PHE A 129 -9.12 12.36 -7.29
CA PHE A 129 -7.77 11.83 -7.05
C PHE A 129 -7.67 11.06 -5.74
N ILE A 130 -8.55 11.35 -4.79
CA ILE A 130 -8.56 10.68 -3.48
C ILE A 130 -9.51 9.49 -3.52
N PHE A 131 -10.73 9.65 -4.04
CA PHE A 131 -11.72 8.57 -3.93
C PHE A 131 -11.41 7.38 -4.86
N VAL A 132 -10.91 7.60 -6.09
CA VAL A 132 -10.65 6.51 -7.04
C VAL A 132 -9.66 5.47 -6.49
N PRO A 133 -8.43 5.84 -6.06
CA PRO A 133 -7.48 4.86 -5.57
C PRO A 133 -7.90 4.23 -4.23
N ASN A 134 -8.51 5.01 -3.33
CA ASN A 134 -8.98 4.47 -2.06
C ASN A 134 -10.19 3.55 -2.22
N GLY A 135 -11.01 3.73 -3.26
CA GLY A 135 -12.07 2.80 -3.64
C GLY A 135 -11.51 1.45 -4.07
N ILE A 136 -10.49 1.43 -4.94
CA ILE A 136 -9.80 0.20 -5.34
C ILE A 136 -9.14 -0.47 -4.13
N GLY A 137 -8.48 0.31 -3.26
CA GLY A 137 -7.90 -0.18 -2.01
C GLY A 137 -8.94 -0.80 -1.07
N THR A 138 -10.13 -0.22 -1.00
CA THR A 138 -11.27 -0.75 -0.22
C THR A 138 -11.73 -2.09 -0.79
N LEU A 139 -11.90 -2.20 -2.11
CA LEU A 139 -12.27 -3.46 -2.78
C LEU A 139 -11.23 -4.57 -2.51
N LEU A 140 -9.94 -4.24 -2.61
CA LEU A 140 -8.87 -5.16 -2.28
C LEU A 140 -8.91 -5.57 -0.80
N GLY A 141 -9.10 -4.61 0.12
CA GLY A 141 -9.26 -4.89 1.54
C GLY A 141 -10.43 -5.85 1.83
N VAL A 142 -11.58 -5.64 1.20
CA VAL A 142 -12.74 -6.55 1.30
C VAL A 142 -12.36 -7.95 0.80
N ALA A 143 -11.69 -8.07 -0.34
CA ALA A 143 -11.24 -9.36 -0.86
C ALA A 143 -10.28 -10.06 0.11
N GLN A 144 -9.35 -9.31 0.71
CA GLN A 144 -8.40 -9.83 1.71
C GLN A 144 -9.10 -10.32 2.99
N LEU A 145 -10.04 -9.53 3.54
CA LEU A 145 -10.83 -9.93 4.71
C LEU A 145 -11.73 -11.13 4.42
N SER A 146 -12.35 -11.17 3.24
CA SER A 146 -13.25 -12.27 2.84
C SER A 146 -12.47 -13.58 2.72
N LEU A 147 -11.30 -13.54 2.08
CA LEU A 147 -10.43 -14.70 1.93
C LEU A 147 -9.90 -15.18 3.30
N PHE A 148 -9.53 -14.25 4.19
CA PHE A 148 -9.15 -14.58 5.56
C PHE A 148 -10.29 -15.28 6.31
N ALA A 149 -11.51 -14.75 6.25
CA ALA A 149 -12.66 -15.34 6.92
C ALA A 149 -12.96 -16.76 6.41
N PHE A 150 -12.83 -16.99 5.11
CA PHE A 150 -12.99 -18.32 4.51
C PHE A 150 -11.91 -19.29 4.99
N TYR A 151 -10.63 -18.95 4.85
CA TYR A 151 -9.52 -19.82 5.25
C TYR A 151 -9.44 -20.03 6.77
N SER A 152 -9.77 -19.03 7.58
CA SER A 152 -9.82 -19.15 9.04
C SER A 152 -10.89 -20.14 9.50
N ARG A 153 -12.05 -20.18 8.82
CA ARG A 153 -13.09 -21.17 9.10
C ARG A 153 -12.63 -22.58 8.77
N THR A 154 -12.09 -22.80 7.56
CA THR A 154 -11.59 -24.11 7.14
C THR A 154 -10.48 -24.63 8.05
N CYS A 155 -9.47 -23.82 8.38
CA CYS A 155 -8.41 -24.23 9.32
C CYS A 155 -8.94 -24.55 10.74
N ARG A 156 -10.04 -23.90 11.17
CA ARG A 156 -10.65 -24.17 12.47
C ARG A 156 -11.42 -25.48 12.48
N GLU A 157 -12.08 -25.82 11.37
CA GLU A 157 -12.73 -27.11 11.17
C GLU A 157 -11.71 -28.25 11.12
N ASP A 158 -10.65 -28.15 10.30
CA ASP A 158 -9.58 -29.17 10.21
C ASP A 158 -8.94 -29.46 11.58
N ARG A 159 -8.64 -28.41 12.36
CA ARG A 159 -8.06 -28.56 13.70
C ARG A 159 -9.03 -29.24 14.67
N ARG A 160 -10.33 -28.97 14.54
CA ARG A 160 -11.37 -29.53 15.40
C ARG A 160 -11.58 -31.00 15.10
N GLU A 161 -11.56 -31.40 13.83
CA GLU A 161 -11.58 -32.80 13.41
C GLU A 161 -10.34 -33.57 13.88
N ALA A 162 -9.14 -32.99 13.72
CA ALA A 162 -7.89 -33.60 14.21
C ALA A 162 -7.89 -33.80 15.73
N LEU A 163 -8.45 -32.86 16.50
CA LEU A 163 -8.60 -33.02 17.95
C LEU A 163 -9.59 -34.14 18.29
N ILE A 164 -10.74 -34.22 17.61
CA ILE A 164 -11.72 -35.30 17.84
C ILE A 164 -11.09 -36.67 17.55
N ALA A 165 -10.32 -36.80 16.46
CA ALA A 165 -9.64 -38.04 16.09
C ALA A 165 -8.51 -38.43 17.06
N SER A 166 -7.88 -37.47 17.76
CA SER A 166 -6.85 -37.77 18.77
C SER A 166 -7.40 -38.28 20.10
N TYR A 167 -8.69 -38.07 20.37
CA TYR A 167 -9.37 -38.51 21.60
C TYR A 167 -10.27 -39.74 21.38
N ALA A 168 -10.37 -40.24 20.15
CA ALA A 168 -11.09 -41.46 19.77
C ALA A 168 -10.12 -42.64 19.67
#